data_AF-A0A1F1ZTS7-F1
#
_entry.id   AF-A0A1F1ZTS7-F1
#
_cell.length_a   1.000
_cell.length_b   1.000
_cell.length_c   1.000
_cell.angle_alpha   90.00
_cell.angle_beta   90.00
_cell.angle_gamma   90.00
#
_symmetry.space_group_name_H-M   'P 1'
#
loop_
_entity.id
_entity.type
_entity.pdbx_description
1 polymer ?
#
loop_
_entity_poly.entity_id
_entity_poly.type
_entity_poly.pdbx_seq_one_letter_code
_entity_poly.pdbx_strand_id
1 'polypeptide(L)'
;MFWLLSFAGGVLVAALLTFLLGNVFGRGEELPDVKKGPASQEHWRNLTQAPVTAASVTQVQFSLGLRGYRQDEVDAYLENVHARLAELENAARTDNQSSPHAPLKEEN
;
A
#
# COMPACT_ATOMS: atom_id res chain seq x y z
N MET A 1 20.86 38.70 -39.96
CA MET A 1 21.56 38.54 -38.67
C MET A 1 20.65 38.79 -37.46
N PHE A 2 19.80 39.82 -37.47
CA PHE A 2 18.84 40.09 -36.37
C PHE A 2 17.83 38.97 -36.09
N TRP A 3 17.41 38.20 -37.10
CA TRP A 3 16.43 37.12 -36.94
C TRP A 3 16.93 35.96 -36.04
N LEU A 4 18.22 35.61 -36.14
CA LEU A 4 18.83 34.57 -35.30
C LEU A 4 18.93 34.98 -33.83
N LEU A 5 19.25 36.25 -33.56
CA LEU A 5 19.30 36.80 -32.20
C LEU A 5 17.91 36.82 -31.55
N SER A 6 16.88 37.18 -32.32
CA SER A 6 15.49 37.19 -31.84
C SER A 6 14.97 35.77 -31.57
N PHE A 7 15.35 34.79 -32.39
CA PHE A 7 15.01 33.38 -32.18
C PHE A 7 15.69 32.82 -30.93
N ALA A 8 16.99 33.07 -30.77
CA ALA A 8 17.74 32.65 -29.57
C ALA A 8 17.18 33.28 -28.29
N GLY A 9 16.81 34.57 -28.33
CA GLY A 9 16.15 35.25 -27.22
C GLY A 9 14.79 34.64 -26.87
N GLY A 10 13.97 34.31 -27.87
CA GLY A 10 12.67 33.67 -27.67
C GLY A 10 12.80 32.30 -26.99
N VAL A 11 13.78 31.48 -27.40
CA VAL A 11 14.05 30.18 -26.78
C VAL A 11 14.48 30.34 -25.32
N LEU A 12 15.32 31.33 -25.02
CA LEU A 12 15.77 31.62 -23.66
C LEU A 12 14.60 32.04 -22.74
N VAL A 13 13.72 32.90 -23.24
CA VAL A 13 12.52 33.34 -22.50
C VAL A 13 11.55 32.18 -22.29
N ALA A 14 11.33 31.35 -23.32
CA ALA A 14 10.49 30.16 -23.19
C ALA A 14 11.04 29.19 -22.14
N ALA A 15 12.34 28.88 -22.17
CA ALA A 15 13.00 28.03 -21.19
C ALA A 15 12.88 28.59 -19.76
N LEU A 16 13.06 29.90 -19.60
CA LEU A 16 12.91 30.58 -18.32
C LEU A 16 11.46 30.55 -17.81
N LEU A 17 10.48 30.80 -18.69
CA LEU A 17 9.06 30.74 -18.34
C LEU A 17 8.64 29.33 -17.96
N THR A 18 9.06 28.30 -18.71
CA THR A 18 8.81 26.90 -18.36
C THR A 18 9.44 26.52 -17.03
N PHE A 19 10.68 26.99 -16.77
CA PHE A 19 11.34 26.78 -15.48
C PHE A 19 10.56 27.43 -14.33
N LEU A 20 10.13 28.69 -14.50
CA LEU A 20 9.36 29.42 -13.49
C LEU A 20 7.97 28.84 -13.26
N LEU A 21 7.24 28.49 -14.32
CA LEU A 21 5.93 27.83 -14.23
C LEU A 21 6.06 26.45 -13.58
N GLY A 22 7.10 25.67 -13.92
CA GLY A 22 7.37 24.38 -13.28
C GLY A 22 7.68 24.51 -11.79
N ASN A 23 8.25 25.64 -11.36
CA ASN A 23 8.51 25.92 -9.95
C ASN A 23 7.26 26.43 -9.19
N VAL A 24 6.42 27.25 -9.83
CA VAL A 24 5.20 27.83 -9.22
C VAL A 24 4.03 26.83 -9.20
N PHE A 25 3.85 26.05 -10.26
CA PHE A 25 2.72 25.13 -10.41
C PHE A 25 3.10 23.64 -10.29
N GLY A 26 4.38 23.30 -10.45
CA GLY A 26 4.78 21.92 -10.78
C GLY A 26 5.40 21.09 -9.64
N ARG A 27 5.50 21.57 -8.40
CA ARG A 27 6.20 20.80 -7.35
C ARG A 27 5.87 21.22 -5.91
N GLY A 28 4.59 21.40 -5.61
CA GLY A 28 4.12 21.72 -4.24
C GLY A 28 3.68 20.49 -3.43
N GLU A 29 3.39 19.37 -4.06
CA GLU A 29 3.14 18.13 -3.32
C GLU A 29 4.47 17.41 -3.15
N GLU A 30 5.10 17.60 -1.98
CA GLU A 30 5.93 16.55 -1.40
C GLU A 30 5.06 15.31 -1.29
N LEU A 31 5.02 14.49 -2.33
CA LEU A 31 4.59 13.11 -2.18
C LEU A 31 5.54 12.55 -1.11
N PRO A 32 5.02 12.13 0.06
CA PRO A 32 5.89 11.61 1.10
C PRO A 32 6.71 10.49 0.48
N ASP A 33 8.04 10.58 0.60
CA ASP A 33 8.92 9.53 0.12
C ASP A 33 8.56 8.27 0.90
N VAL A 34 7.77 7.39 0.27
CA VAL A 34 7.32 6.12 0.84
C VAL A 34 8.52 5.23 1.21
N LYS A 35 9.72 5.55 0.70
CA LYS A 35 10.96 4.86 1.07
C LYS A 35 11.67 5.50 2.25
N LYS A 36 11.45 6.79 2.57
CA LYS A 36 12.11 7.52 3.67
C LYS A 36 11.20 8.59 4.28
N GLY A 37 10.55 8.29 5.40
CA GLY A 37 9.76 9.27 6.17
C GLY A 37 8.81 8.61 7.16
N PRO A 38 8.02 9.39 7.92
CA PRO A 38 7.05 8.85 8.87
C PRO A 38 6.04 7.90 8.19
N ALA A 39 5.64 8.16 6.94
CA ALA A 39 4.72 7.31 6.18
C ALA A 39 5.21 5.86 5.98
N SER A 40 6.52 5.65 5.78
CA SER A 40 7.09 4.30 5.65
C SER A 40 7.07 3.56 7.00
N GLN A 41 7.26 4.30 8.09
CA GLN A 41 7.17 3.79 9.45
C GLN A 41 5.73 3.41 9.82
N GLU A 42 4.74 4.21 9.39
CA GLU A 42 3.33 3.89 9.58
C GLU A 42 2.93 2.64 8.79
N HIS A 43 3.37 2.54 7.55
CA HIS A 43 3.15 1.36 6.72
C HIS A 43 3.74 0.09 7.36
N TRP A 44 4.99 0.15 7.83
CA TRP A 44 5.63 -0.97 8.55
C TRP A 44 4.87 -1.36 9.83
N ARG A 45 4.39 -0.37 10.58
CA ARG A 45 3.59 -0.61 11.79
C ARG A 45 2.28 -1.32 11.44
N ASN A 46 1.60 -0.92 10.36
CA ASN A 46 0.39 -1.59 9.91
C ASN A 46 0.67 -3.05 9.51
N LEU A 47 1.77 -3.33 8.80
CA LEU A 47 2.14 -4.71 8.43
C LEU A 47 2.45 -5.61 9.62
N THR A 48 2.95 -5.05 10.73
CA THR A 48 3.40 -5.83 11.90
C THR A 48 2.36 -5.92 13.02
N GLN A 49 1.41 -4.99 13.07
CA GLN A 49 0.40 -4.92 14.13
C GLN A 49 -1.01 -5.28 13.66
N ALA A 50 -1.30 -5.22 12.35
CA ALA A 50 -2.60 -5.59 11.85
C ALA A 50 -2.87 -7.09 12.10
N PRO A 51 -4.10 -7.45 12.51
CA PRO A 51 -4.47 -8.85 12.65
C PRO A 51 -4.38 -9.56 11.31
N VAL A 52 -3.79 -10.75 11.31
CA VAL A 52 -3.67 -11.58 10.11
C VAL A 52 -4.92 -12.44 9.99
N THR A 53 -5.76 -12.09 9.01
CA THR A 53 -7.01 -12.80 8.67
C THR A 53 -6.96 -13.20 7.19
N ALA A 54 -7.81 -14.14 6.78
CA ALA A 54 -7.92 -14.53 5.36
C ALA A 54 -8.15 -13.29 4.48
N ALA A 55 -9.07 -12.41 4.88
CA ALA A 55 -9.37 -11.17 4.16
C ALA A 55 -8.15 -10.22 4.09
N SER A 56 -7.44 -10.02 5.21
CA SER A 56 -6.33 -9.08 5.24
C SER A 56 -5.14 -9.54 4.39
N VAL A 57 -4.89 -10.85 4.28
CA VAL A 57 -3.81 -11.40 3.46
C VAL A 57 -3.98 -11.06 1.98
N THR A 58 -5.21 -11.00 1.47
CA THR A 58 -5.49 -10.62 0.07
C THR A 58 -5.38 -9.12 -0.19
N GLN A 59 -5.43 -8.30 0.85
CA GLN A 59 -5.47 -6.83 0.77
C GLN A 59 -4.13 -6.18 1.12
N VAL A 60 -3.17 -6.95 1.64
CA VAL A 60 -1.87 -6.45 2.07
C VAL A 60 -1.07 -5.92 0.88
N GLN A 61 -0.37 -4.81 1.08
CA GLN A 61 0.51 -4.22 0.07
C GLN A 61 1.93 -4.20 0.60
N PHE A 62 2.90 -4.57 -0.23
CA PHE A 62 4.32 -4.55 0.12
C PHE A 62 5.04 -3.44 -0.64
N SER A 63 6.03 -2.83 0.01
CA SER A 63 6.92 -1.88 -0.65
C SER A 63 7.97 -2.61 -1.50
N LEU A 64 8.29 -2.06 -2.67
CA LEU A 64 9.30 -2.61 -3.56
C LEU A 64 10.72 -2.22 -3.10
N GLY A 65 11.61 -3.21 -2.95
CA GLY A 65 13.03 -3.02 -2.65
C GLY A 65 13.93 -3.13 -3.88
N LEU A 66 15.14 -2.56 -3.82
CA LEU A 66 16.22 -2.78 -4.81
C LEU A 66 16.63 -4.27 -4.90
N ARG A 67 16.42 -5.00 -3.81
CA ARG A 67 16.46 -6.45 -3.71
C ARG A 67 15.19 -6.90 -2.99
N GLY A 68 14.72 -8.08 -3.31
CA GLY A 68 13.52 -8.66 -2.72
C GLY A 68 13.22 -10.01 -3.33
N TYR A 69 12.17 -10.64 -2.82
CA TYR A 69 11.61 -11.85 -3.42
C TYR A 69 10.93 -11.52 -4.75
N ARG A 70 10.80 -12.53 -5.62
CA ARG A 70 10.05 -12.38 -6.86
C ARG A 70 8.56 -12.25 -6.53
N GLN A 71 7.90 -11.26 -7.10
CA GLN A 71 6.52 -10.92 -6.76
C GLN A 71 5.56 -12.08 -7.03
N ASP A 72 5.73 -12.78 -8.17
CA ASP A 72 4.91 -13.93 -8.54
C ASP A 72 5.06 -15.11 -7.56
N GLU A 73 6.26 -15.33 -7.02
CA GLU A 73 6.47 -16.38 -6.01
C GLU A 73 5.83 -16.03 -4.68
N VAL A 74 5.92 -14.76 -4.27
CA VAL A 74 5.26 -14.25 -3.06
C VAL A 74 3.75 -14.33 -3.20
N ASP A 75 3.20 -13.87 -4.32
CA ASP A 75 1.76 -13.90 -4.58
C ASP A 75 1.22 -15.34 -4.59
N ALA A 76 1.93 -16.28 -5.24
CA ALA A 76 1.56 -17.69 -5.24
C ALA A 76 1.60 -18.31 -3.82
N TYR A 77 2.57 -17.92 -3.00
CA TYR A 77 2.64 -18.39 -1.62
C TYR A 77 1.52 -17.79 -0.76
N LEU A 78 1.22 -16.50 -0.92
CA LEU A 78 0.15 -15.81 -0.19
C LEU A 78 -1.23 -16.36 -0.51
N GLU A 79 -1.48 -16.84 -1.73
CA GLU A 79 -2.73 -17.53 -2.07
C GLU A 79 -2.91 -18.81 -1.23
N ASN A 80 -1.85 -19.61 -1.05
CA ASN A 80 -1.90 -20.79 -0.20
C ASN A 80 -2.14 -20.43 1.28
N VAL A 81 -1.51 -19.35 1.75
CA VAL A 81 -1.73 -18.83 3.11
C VAL A 81 -3.17 -18.36 3.29
N HIS A 82 -3.71 -17.62 2.33
CA HIS A 82 -5.10 -17.17 2.31
C HIS A 82 -6.07 -18.34 2.41
N ALA A 83 -5.92 -19.35 1.55
CA ALA A 83 -6.76 -20.54 1.56
C ALA A 83 -6.72 -21.25 2.92
N ARG A 84 -5.52 -21.41 3.50
CA ARG A 84 -5.37 -22.06 4.81
C ARG A 84 -5.98 -21.27 5.95
N LEU A 85 -5.84 -19.94 5.96
CA LEU A 85 -6.47 -19.09 6.97
C LEU A 85 -7.99 -19.14 6.86
N ALA A 86 -8.54 -19.12 5.64
CA ALA A 86 -9.98 -19.21 5.43
C ALA A 86 -10.56 -20.52 5.98
N GLU A 87 -9.87 -21.66 5.78
CA GLU A 87 -10.26 -22.94 6.38
C GLU A 87 -10.29 -22.89 7.91
N LEU A 88 -9.23 -22.35 8.53
CA LEU A 88 -9.11 -22.25 9.99
C LEU A 88 -10.18 -21.34 10.59
N GLU A 89 -10.45 -20.20 9.97
CA GLU A 89 -11.49 -19.26 10.40
C GLU A 89 -12.89 -19.87 10.28
N ASN A 90 -13.15 -20.65 9.23
CA ASN A 90 -14.41 -21.37 9.06
C ASN A 90 -14.60 -22.48 10.09
N ALA A 91 -13.54 -23.23 10.40
CA ALA A 91 -13.56 -24.24 11.46
C ALA A 91 -13.85 -23.59 12.83
N ALA A 92 -13.11 -22.53 13.19
CA ALA A 92 -13.31 -21.80 14.44
C ALA A 92 -14.73 -21.20 14.58
N ARG A 93 -15.31 -20.73 13.46
CA ARG A 93 -16.70 -20.24 13.43
C ARG A 93 -17.70 -21.36 13.71
N THR A 94 -17.44 -22.56 13.19
CA THR A 94 -18.29 -23.75 13.38
C THR A 94 -18.25 -24.22 14.84
N ASP A 95 -17.06 -24.28 15.44
CA ASP A 95 -16.89 -24.64 16.85
C ASP A 95 -17.64 -23.67 17.78
N ASN A 96 -17.49 -22.34 17.55
CA ASN A 96 -18.22 -21.33 18.32
C ASN A 96 -19.76 -21.42 18.14
N GLN A 97 -20.25 -21.83 16.97
CA GLN A 97 -21.68 -22.02 16.70
C GLN A 97 -22.25 -23.33 17.26
N SER A 98 -21.42 -24.29 17.61
CA SER A 98 -21.82 -25.55 18.24
C SER A 98 -21.88 -25.48 19.78
N SER A 99 -21.33 -24.41 20.39
CA SER A 99 -21.42 -24.10 21.82
C SER A 99 -22.64 -23.29 22.34
N PRO A 100 -23.70 -22.96 21.59
CA PRO A 100 -24.97 -22.54 22.18
C PRO A 100 -25.73 -23.80 22.63
N HIS A 101 -25.79 -24.07 23.93
CA HIS A 101 -26.84 -24.80 24.68
C HIS A 101 -26.25 -25.43 25.96
N ALA A 102 -25.93 -24.58 26.96
CA ALA A 102 -26.16 -24.99 28.34
C ALA A 102 -27.63 -24.65 28.66
N PRO A 103 -28.56 -25.62 28.72
CA PRO A 103 -29.90 -25.32 29.19
C PRO A 103 -29.81 -24.88 30.65
N LEU A 104 -30.44 -23.74 30.93
CA LEU A 104 -30.68 -23.24 32.28
C LEU A 104 -31.35 -24.37 33.06
N LYS A 105 -30.69 -24.86 34.11
CA LYS A 105 -31.38 -25.64 35.15
C LYS A 105 -32.33 -24.67 35.87
N GLU A 106 -33.55 -24.59 35.39
CA GLU A 106 -34.69 -24.26 36.24
C GLU A 106 -34.87 -25.45 37.19
N GLU A 107 -34.22 -25.38 38.34
CA GLU A 107 -34.47 -26.27 39.48
C GLU A 107 -35.46 -25.54 40.40
N ASN A 108 -36.68 -26.08 40.45
CA ASN A 108 -37.75 -25.76 41.38
C ASN A 108 -37.66 -26.67 42.60
#